data_AF-A0A2D7ARW4-F1
#
_entry.id   AF-A0A2D7ARW4-F1
#
_cell.length_a   1.000
_cell.length_b   1.000
_cell.length_c   1.000
_cell.angle_alpha   90.00
_cell.angle_beta   90.00
_cell.angle_gamma   90.00
#
_symmetry.space_group_name_H-M   'P 1'
#
loop_
_entity.id
_entity.type
_entity.pdbx_description
1 polymer ?
#
loop_
_entity_poly.entity_id
_entity_poly.type
_entity_poly.pdbx_seq_one_letter_code
_entity_poly.pdbx_strand_id
1 'polypeptide(L)'
;MGDLNKLLKNLKDSGINVPNSVEAAMNKVDVEDFTEHDASGFYHDRPVVFLETPEGGMKTISAPHMIMTLLDNLELDSGQHIVIYGAKGGYISALVAHIIGENGKVTVFDPSDEIIAHISHKLRGYPTVECRKSNDLTEITLPPLNRVLVTGQIESIPVWLNHGLEEGGFAIAPIGSRHNQRLLKIEKQDDELFETDLGSVVFGPLNIADSVIETPSPVEMAELIEQVIELMNDAGLIENEDKNRLYDLVAELRQLPDDLPPPEEMDEPGEHPMMKLMLQKGEWFVHLWPIIQSMMENRIASYDSSENFNDENHSDFVP
;
A
#
# COMPACT_ATOMS: atom_id res chain seq x y z
N MET A 1 -1.50 27.59 9.01
CA MET A 1 -0.60 26.57 8.44
C MET A 1 -1.40 25.87 7.36
N GLY A 2 -0.88 25.72 6.14
CA GLY A 2 -1.58 24.97 5.09
C GLY A 2 -1.70 23.49 5.45
N ASP A 3 -2.66 22.79 4.83
CA ASP A 3 -3.00 21.40 5.16
C ASP A 3 -1.81 20.45 4.98
N LEU A 4 -0.99 20.66 3.93
CA LEU A 4 0.27 19.92 3.73
C LEU A 4 1.25 20.08 4.90
N ASN A 5 1.40 21.29 5.46
CA ASN A 5 2.31 21.51 6.59
C ASN A 5 1.82 20.80 7.86
N LYS A 6 0.49 20.72 8.05
CA LYS A 6 -0.10 19.95 9.15
C LYS A 6 0.18 18.46 8.95
N LEU A 7 -0.07 17.93 7.75
CA LEU A 7 0.24 16.56 7.37
C LEU A 7 1.71 16.20 7.65
N LEU A 8 2.66 16.96 7.08
CA LEU A 8 4.09 16.69 7.22
C LEU A 8 4.55 16.76 8.68
N LYS A 9 3.98 17.68 9.47
CA LYS A 9 4.25 17.74 10.91
C LYS A 9 3.75 16.47 11.62
N ASN A 10 2.50 16.06 11.35
CA ASN A 10 1.94 14.86 11.96
C ASN A 10 2.75 13.60 11.61
N LEU A 11 3.22 13.45 10.36
CA LEU A 11 4.08 12.34 9.97
C LEU A 11 5.38 12.31 10.78
N LYS A 12 6.05 13.47 10.94
CA LYS A 12 7.26 13.61 11.75
C LYS A 12 7.00 13.28 13.23
N ASP A 13 5.90 13.78 13.79
CA ASP A 13 5.51 13.55 15.18
C ASP A 13 5.19 12.05 15.44
N SER A 14 4.72 11.32 14.42
CA SER A 14 4.50 9.86 14.42
C SER A 14 5.77 9.04 14.21
N GLY A 15 6.95 9.67 14.09
CA GLY A 15 8.24 8.98 13.92
C GLY A 15 8.57 8.59 12.48
N ILE A 16 7.79 9.02 11.49
CA ILE A 16 8.11 8.82 10.07
C ILE A 16 9.20 9.81 9.67
N ASN A 17 10.27 9.29 9.06
CA ASN A 17 11.32 10.13 8.50
C ASN A 17 10.77 10.87 7.27
N VAL A 18 11.00 12.19 7.23
CA VAL A 18 10.58 13.05 6.12
C VAL A 18 11.82 13.77 5.57
N PRO A 19 12.45 13.22 4.52
CA PRO A 19 13.62 13.83 3.91
C PRO A 19 13.31 15.22 3.35
N ASN A 20 14.25 16.16 3.51
CA ASN A 20 14.08 17.54 3.02
C ASN A 20 13.83 17.61 1.50
N SER A 21 14.40 16.69 0.72
CA SER A 21 14.18 16.60 -0.73
C SER A 21 12.73 16.22 -1.06
N VAL A 22 12.16 15.28 -0.31
CA VAL A 22 10.77 14.84 -0.47
C VAL A 22 9.80 15.93 -0.03
N GLU A 23 10.04 16.56 1.13
CA GLU A 23 9.25 17.71 1.59
C GLU A 23 9.28 18.85 0.56
N ALA A 24 10.45 19.18 0.01
CA ALA A 24 10.57 20.21 -1.02
C ALA A 24 9.84 19.83 -2.32
N ALA A 25 9.80 18.55 -2.69
CA ALA A 25 9.06 18.06 -3.85
C ALA A 25 7.55 18.14 -3.61
N MET A 26 7.04 17.71 -2.45
CA MET A 26 5.61 17.81 -2.12
C MET A 26 5.09 19.25 -2.06
N ASN A 27 5.94 20.21 -1.69
CA ASN A 27 5.59 21.64 -1.76
C ASN A 27 5.49 22.18 -3.19
N LYS A 28 6.03 21.47 -4.19
CA LYS A 28 5.99 21.86 -5.62
C LYS A 28 4.95 21.09 -6.43
N VAL A 29 4.62 19.88 -5.99
CA VAL A 29 3.70 18.96 -6.68
C VAL A 29 2.41 18.89 -5.89
N ASP A 30 1.35 19.47 -6.45
CA ASP A 30 0.02 19.37 -5.86
C ASP A 30 -0.58 17.99 -6.15
N VAL A 31 -1.10 17.31 -5.12
CA VAL A 31 -1.76 16.01 -5.30
C VAL A 31 -3.08 16.15 -6.05
N GLU A 32 -3.73 17.31 -5.94
CA GLU A 32 -4.99 17.62 -6.61
C GLU A 32 -4.86 17.63 -8.14
N ASP A 33 -3.65 17.86 -8.67
CA ASP A 33 -3.39 17.75 -10.11
C ASP A 33 -3.57 16.31 -10.62
N PHE A 34 -3.42 15.30 -9.75
CA PHE A 34 -3.38 13.88 -10.11
C PHE A 34 -4.69 13.13 -9.83
N THR A 35 -5.73 13.81 -9.38
CA THR A 35 -7.06 13.21 -9.19
C THR A 35 -8.17 14.20 -9.56
N GLU A 36 -9.30 13.69 -10.05
CA GLU A 36 -10.52 14.47 -10.22
C GLU A 36 -11.53 14.22 -9.08
N HIS A 37 -11.17 13.33 -8.14
CA HIS A 37 -11.95 13.01 -6.95
C HIS A 37 -11.53 13.88 -5.76
N ASP A 38 -12.25 13.75 -4.65
CA ASP A 38 -11.91 14.46 -3.42
C ASP A 38 -10.53 14.04 -2.87
N ALA A 39 -9.60 15.01 -2.83
CA ALA A 39 -8.26 14.83 -2.31
C ALA A 39 -8.14 15.11 -0.81
N SER A 40 -9.21 15.55 -0.13
CA SER A 40 -9.17 15.94 1.28
C SER A 40 -8.63 14.83 2.20
N GLY A 41 -8.89 13.57 1.85
CA GLY A 41 -8.37 12.40 2.54
C GLY A 41 -6.84 12.32 2.56
N PHE A 42 -6.16 12.84 1.52
CA PHE A 42 -4.70 12.84 1.44
C PHE A 42 -4.07 13.62 2.60
N TYR A 43 -4.62 14.79 2.94
CA TYR A 43 -4.11 15.61 4.05
C TYR A 43 -4.39 15.00 5.44
N HIS A 44 -5.19 13.94 5.49
CA HIS A 44 -5.44 13.11 6.67
C HIS A 44 -4.73 11.75 6.58
N ASP A 45 -3.68 11.69 5.76
CA ASP A 45 -2.85 10.50 5.54
C ASP A 45 -3.61 9.26 5.04
N ARG A 46 -4.52 9.45 4.08
CA ARG A 46 -5.30 8.37 3.46
C ARG A 46 -5.00 8.22 1.98
N PRO A 47 -5.15 7.00 1.42
CA PRO A 47 -5.17 6.83 -0.02
C PRO A 47 -6.31 7.64 -0.64
N VAL A 48 -6.09 8.17 -1.83
CA VAL A 48 -7.08 8.95 -2.58
C VAL A 48 -7.34 8.29 -3.92
N VAL A 49 -8.61 8.13 -4.28
CA VAL A 49 -9.01 7.57 -5.58
C VAL A 49 -8.58 8.55 -6.68
N PHE A 50 -8.02 8.04 -7.78
CA PHE A 50 -7.72 8.84 -8.97
C PHE A 50 -8.38 8.31 -10.24
N LEU A 51 -8.79 7.04 -10.24
CA LEU A 51 -9.47 6.42 -11.36
C LEU A 51 -10.47 5.39 -10.80
N GLU A 52 -11.68 5.43 -11.35
CA GLU A 52 -12.75 4.48 -11.11
C GLU A 52 -13.24 3.98 -12.48
N THR A 53 -13.19 2.66 -12.70
CA THR A 53 -13.67 2.06 -13.94
C THR A 53 -15.20 1.88 -13.89
N PRO A 54 -15.89 1.81 -15.05
CA PRO A 54 -17.33 1.56 -15.09
C PRO A 54 -17.76 0.27 -14.39
N GLU A 55 -16.87 -0.73 -14.32
CA GLU A 55 -17.07 -2.02 -13.66
C GLU A 55 -16.83 -1.97 -12.14
N GLY A 56 -16.52 -0.80 -11.57
CA GLY A 56 -16.30 -0.60 -10.14
C GLY A 56 -14.87 -0.83 -9.65
N GLY A 57 -13.90 -1.01 -10.56
CA GLY A 57 -12.48 -1.07 -10.20
C GLY A 57 -11.98 0.30 -9.75
N MET A 58 -11.36 0.40 -8.58
CA MET A 58 -10.82 1.65 -8.06
C MET A 58 -9.30 1.59 -7.96
N LYS A 59 -8.63 2.65 -8.43
CA LYS A 59 -7.19 2.85 -8.23
C LYS A 59 -6.93 4.09 -7.39
N THR A 60 -5.95 3.97 -6.51
CA THR A 60 -5.61 5.01 -5.54
C THR A 60 -4.18 5.51 -5.67
N ILE A 61 -4.01 6.78 -5.36
CA ILE A 61 -2.75 7.37 -4.93
C ILE A 61 -2.52 6.88 -3.50
N SER A 62 -1.31 6.40 -3.22
CA SER A 62 -0.93 5.91 -1.88
C SER A 62 -1.09 7.00 -0.82
N ALA A 63 -1.35 6.56 0.42
CA ALA A 63 -1.30 7.44 1.58
C ALA A 63 0.08 8.12 1.73
N PRO A 64 0.14 9.38 2.18
CA PRO A 64 1.38 10.11 2.44
C PRO A 64 2.46 9.37 3.23
N HIS A 65 2.14 8.68 4.34
CA HIS A 65 3.14 7.93 5.10
C HIS A 65 3.81 6.87 4.22
N MET A 66 3.03 6.18 3.39
CA MET A 66 3.55 5.16 2.49
C MET A 66 4.42 5.79 1.40
N ILE A 67 4.01 6.94 0.85
CA ILE A 67 4.85 7.70 -0.09
C ILE A 67 6.18 8.08 0.58
N MET A 68 6.17 8.54 1.84
CA MET A 68 7.40 8.87 2.57
C MET A 68 8.27 7.63 2.73
N THR A 69 7.71 6.51 3.22
CA THR A 69 8.43 5.25 3.41
C THR A 69 9.08 4.76 2.11
N LEU A 70 8.34 4.79 0.99
CA LEU A 70 8.87 4.35 -0.30
C LEU A 70 10.01 5.27 -0.77
N LEU A 71 9.83 6.60 -0.72
CA LEU A 71 10.82 7.56 -1.22
C LEU A 71 12.07 7.64 -0.34
N ASP A 72 11.93 7.49 0.98
CA ASP A 72 13.05 7.47 1.92
C ASP A 72 13.97 6.26 1.66
N ASN A 73 13.37 5.09 1.41
CA ASN A 73 14.12 3.87 1.15
C ASN A 73 14.67 3.78 -0.28
N LEU A 74 14.18 4.59 -1.22
CA LEU A 74 14.58 4.55 -2.64
C LEU A 74 15.95 5.22 -2.89
N GLU A 75 16.53 5.88 -1.90
CA GLU A 75 17.87 6.49 -1.96
C GLU A 75 18.06 7.40 -3.19
N LEU A 76 17.11 8.30 -3.38
CA LEU A 76 17.08 9.19 -4.53
C LEU A 76 18.19 10.25 -4.47
N ASP A 77 18.87 10.41 -5.60
CA ASP A 77 19.87 11.45 -5.84
C ASP A 77 19.74 12.06 -7.24
N SER A 78 20.34 13.23 -7.44
CA SER A 78 20.25 13.98 -8.69
C SER A 78 20.87 13.22 -9.87
N GLY A 79 20.22 13.28 -11.02
CA GLY A 79 20.71 12.67 -12.27
C GLY A 79 20.49 11.15 -12.37
N GLN A 80 19.90 10.52 -11.36
CA GLN A 80 19.61 9.09 -11.40
C GLN A 80 18.54 8.73 -12.43
N HIS A 81 18.54 7.46 -12.85
CA HIS A 81 17.46 6.84 -13.59
C HIS A 81 16.66 5.94 -12.67
N ILE A 82 15.38 6.27 -12.46
CA ILE A 82 14.45 5.52 -11.64
C ILE A 82 13.42 4.82 -12.51
N VAL A 83 13.17 3.55 -12.24
CA VAL A 83 12.10 2.78 -12.88
C VAL A 83 10.96 2.56 -11.90
N ILE A 84 9.74 2.85 -12.32
CA ILE A 84 8.52 2.67 -11.53
C ILE A 84 7.63 1.66 -12.25
N TYR A 85 7.28 0.57 -11.59
CA TYR A 85 6.31 -0.41 -12.09
C TYR A 85 5.01 -0.31 -11.30
N GLY A 86 3.91 -0.04 -12.00
CA GLY A 86 2.67 0.46 -11.42
C GLY A 86 2.68 1.98 -11.44
N ALA A 87 1.91 2.58 -12.34
CA ALA A 87 1.86 4.01 -12.55
C ALA A 87 1.11 4.75 -11.44
N LYS A 88 0.11 4.09 -10.82
CA LYS A 88 -0.87 4.73 -9.93
C LYS A 88 -1.41 6.02 -10.56
N GLY A 89 -1.64 7.06 -9.77
CA GLY A 89 -2.06 8.37 -10.27
C GLY A 89 -0.92 9.20 -10.85
N GLY A 90 0.34 8.72 -10.87
CA GLY A 90 1.50 9.48 -11.36
C GLY A 90 2.12 10.46 -10.36
N TYR A 91 1.49 10.68 -9.19
CA TYR A 91 1.99 11.60 -8.16
C TYR A 91 3.41 11.26 -7.67
N ILE A 92 3.69 9.98 -7.36
CA ILE A 92 5.05 9.53 -6.96
C ILE A 92 6.05 9.81 -8.08
N SER A 93 5.69 9.54 -9.35
CA SER A 93 6.56 9.79 -10.50
C SER A 93 6.92 11.28 -10.64
N ALA A 94 5.97 12.17 -10.37
CA ALA A 94 6.21 13.61 -10.33
C ALA A 94 7.13 14.03 -9.18
N LEU A 95 6.94 13.47 -7.97
CA LEU A 95 7.83 13.71 -6.84
C LEU A 95 9.27 13.26 -7.15
N VAL A 96 9.43 12.04 -7.67
CA VAL A 96 10.74 11.50 -8.08
C VAL A 96 11.39 12.40 -9.13
N ALA A 97 10.64 12.83 -10.15
CA ALA A 97 11.14 13.72 -11.19
C ALA A 97 11.67 15.06 -10.64
N HIS A 98 11.01 15.62 -9.61
CA HIS A 98 11.50 16.80 -8.91
C HIS A 98 12.79 16.57 -8.12
N ILE A 99 12.93 15.39 -7.49
CA ILE A 99 14.07 15.07 -6.64
C ILE A 99 15.31 14.80 -7.49
N ILE A 100 15.19 14.02 -8.57
CA ILE A 100 16.33 13.68 -9.44
C ILE A 100 16.74 14.85 -10.36
N GLY A 101 15.83 15.78 -10.64
CA GLY A 101 16.08 16.97 -11.45
C GLY A 101 16.18 16.70 -12.96
N GLU A 102 16.50 17.75 -13.71
CA GLU A 102 16.44 17.77 -15.19
C GLU A 102 17.40 16.80 -15.89
N ASN A 103 18.49 16.41 -15.24
CA ASN A 103 19.47 15.45 -15.77
C ASN A 103 19.10 14.00 -15.47
N GLY A 104 18.08 13.77 -14.65
CA GLY A 104 17.61 12.42 -14.31
C GLY A 104 16.57 11.91 -15.31
N LYS A 105 16.12 10.69 -15.07
CA LYS A 105 15.04 10.06 -15.85
C LYS A 105 14.14 9.24 -14.96
N VAL A 106 12.83 9.32 -15.18
CA VAL A 106 11.83 8.40 -14.59
C VAL A 106 11.20 7.61 -15.73
N THR A 107 11.24 6.29 -15.66
CA THR A 107 10.52 5.42 -16.60
C THR A 107 9.42 4.69 -15.86
N VAL A 108 8.18 4.96 -16.25
CA VAL A 108 6.97 4.42 -15.61
C VAL A 108 6.40 3.34 -16.51
N PHE A 109 6.21 2.15 -15.97
CA PHE A 109 5.57 1.01 -16.62
C PHE A 109 4.27 0.66 -15.92
N ASP A 110 3.22 0.36 -16.67
CA ASP A 110 1.96 -0.14 -16.12
C ASP A 110 1.31 -1.13 -17.12
N PRO A 111 0.67 -2.21 -16.64
CA PRO A 111 -0.05 -3.15 -17.50
C PRO A 111 -1.33 -2.57 -18.12
N SER A 112 -1.92 -1.53 -17.54
CA SER A 112 -3.18 -0.94 -18.03
C SER A 112 -2.94 0.22 -19.01
N ASP A 113 -3.49 0.08 -20.22
CA ASP A 113 -3.52 1.16 -21.22
C ASP A 113 -4.27 2.39 -20.72
N GLU A 114 -5.35 2.16 -19.98
CA GLU A 114 -6.19 3.23 -19.45
C GLU A 114 -5.42 4.06 -18.43
N ILE A 115 -4.70 3.40 -17.51
CA ILE A 115 -3.86 4.09 -16.53
C ILE A 115 -2.76 4.86 -17.25
N ILE A 116 -2.03 4.24 -18.18
CA ILE A 116 -0.97 4.93 -18.94
C ILE A 116 -1.51 6.15 -19.69
N ALA A 117 -2.66 6.04 -20.35
CA ALA A 117 -3.27 7.16 -21.06
C ALA A 117 -3.66 8.30 -20.09
N HIS A 118 -4.25 7.95 -18.95
CA HIS A 118 -4.64 8.90 -17.91
C HIS A 118 -3.41 9.64 -17.35
N ILE A 119 -2.41 8.90 -16.85
CA ILE A 119 -1.24 9.50 -16.21
C ILE A 119 -0.33 10.23 -17.18
N SER A 120 -0.24 9.79 -18.44
CA SER A 120 0.54 10.50 -19.47
C SER A 120 0.00 11.90 -19.72
N HIS A 121 -1.30 12.15 -19.49
CA HIS A 121 -1.86 13.50 -19.53
C HIS A 121 -1.44 14.34 -18.33
N LYS A 122 -1.56 13.78 -17.11
CA LYS A 122 -1.18 14.44 -15.86
C LYS A 122 0.31 14.77 -15.80
N LEU A 123 1.16 13.93 -16.40
CA LEU A 123 2.62 14.05 -16.36
C LEU A 123 3.23 14.85 -17.52
N ARG A 124 2.43 15.50 -18.39
CA ARG A 124 2.96 16.28 -19.54
C ARG A 124 3.92 17.41 -19.14
N GLY A 125 3.80 17.94 -17.92
CA GLY A 125 4.68 18.97 -17.38
C GLY A 125 6.05 18.47 -16.91
N TYR A 126 6.29 17.15 -16.94
CA TYR A 126 7.48 16.52 -16.38
C TYR A 126 8.34 15.90 -17.51
N PRO A 127 9.25 16.66 -18.13
CA PRO A 127 9.97 16.22 -19.33
C PRO A 127 10.93 15.04 -19.09
N THR A 128 11.28 14.77 -17.83
CA THR A 128 12.11 13.63 -17.43
C THR A 128 11.32 12.34 -17.22
N VAL A 129 9.99 12.38 -17.32
CA VAL A 129 9.11 11.23 -17.09
C VAL A 129 8.66 10.63 -18.42
N GLU A 130 8.92 9.34 -18.60
CA GLU A 130 8.49 8.57 -19.77
C GLU A 130 7.54 7.46 -19.32
N CYS A 131 6.31 7.46 -19.83
CA CYS A 131 5.30 6.45 -19.51
C CYS A 131 5.20 5.42 -20.64
N ARG A 132 5.20 4.13 -20.29
CA ARG A 132 5.16 3.02 -21.23
C ARG A 132 4.18 1.96 -20.75
N LYS A 133 3.38 1.43 -21.67
CA LYS A 133 2.59 0.22 -21.40
C LYS A 133 3.52 -0.98 -21.37
N SER A 134 3.34 -1.88 -20.40
CA SER A 134 3.96 -3.20 -20.44
C SER A 134 3.14 -4.22 -19.67
N ASN A 135 2.62 -5.20 -20.39
CA ASN A 135 1.99 -6.39 -19.81
C ASN A 135 3.04 -7.40 -19.35
N ASP A 136 4.19 -7.40 -20.02
CA ASP A 136 5.37 -8.19 -19.68
C ASP A 136 6.63 -7.38 -20.00
N LEU A 137 7.43 -7.14 -18.97
CA LEU A 137 8.69 -6.39 -19.08
C LEU A 137 9.84 -7.26 -19.62
N THR A 138 9.63 -8.57 -19.81
CA THR A 138 10.61 -9.47 -20.43
C THR A 138 10.73 -9.31 -21.95
N GLU A 139 9.69 -8.82 -22.62
CA GLU A 139 9.67 -8.60 -24.08
C GLU A 139 10.25 -7.24 -24.50
N ILE A 140 10.59 -6.39 -23.53
CA ILE A 140 11.08 -5.04 -23.77
C ILE A 140 12.55 -4.98 -23.36
N THR A 141 13.39 -4.34 -24.18
CA THR A 141 14.75 -3.99 -23.76
C THR A 141 14.67 -2.94 -22.66
N LEU A 142 14.80 -3.39 -21.42
CA LEU A 142 14.87 -2.52 -20.27
C LEU A 142 16.23 -1.79 -20.26
N PRO A 143 16.25 -0.52 -19.81
CA PRO A 143 17.50 0.09 -19.39
C PRO A 143 18.09 -0.73 -18.23
N PRO A 144 19.40 -0.63 -17.98
CA PRO A 144 19.96 -1.21 -16.77
C PRO A 144 19.25 -0.67 -15.53
N LEU A 145 18.82 -1.56 -14.63
CA LEU A 145 17.97 -1.19 -13.50
C LEU A 145 18.83 -0.97 -12.24
N ASN A 146 19.01 0.29 -11.86
CA ASN A 146 19.75 0.63 -10.65
C ASN A 146 18.84 0.88 -9.43
N ARG A 147 17.69 1.54 -9.64
CA ARG A 147 16.68 1.81 -8.62
C ARG A 147 15.30 1.53 -9.20
N VAL A 148 14.59 0.57 -8.62
CA VAL A 148 13.25 0.17 -9.07
C VAL A 148 12.26 0.31 -7.93
N LEU A 149 11.10 0.87 -8.23
CA LEU A 149 9.98 0.97 -7.31
C LEU A 149 8.76 0.26 -7.91
N VAL A 150 8.30 -0.81 -7.26
CA VAL A 150 7.03 -1.45 -7.59
C VAL A 150 5.95 -0.89 -6.68
N THR A 151 4.88 -0.35 -7.25
CA THR A 151 3.82 0.33 -6.50
C THR A 151 2.48 -0.42 -6.49
N GLY A 152 2.49 -1.71 -6.82
CA GLY A 152 1.35 -2.61 -6.66
C GLY A 152 1.81 -3.94 -6.07
N GLN A 153 0.88 -4.70 -5.49
CA GLN A 153 1.17 -6.04 -4.98
C GLN A 153 1.62 -6.97 -6.11
N ILE A 154 2.65 -7.75 -5.82
CA ILE A 154 3.13 -8.87 -6.64
C ILE A 154 3.30 -10.12 -5.76
N GLU A 155 3.07 -11.31 -6.31
CA GLU A 155 3.17 -12.55 -5.52
C GLU A 155 4.62 -12.97 -5.24
N SER A 156 5.50 -12.70 -6.19
CA SER A 156 6.92 -13.05 -6.12
C SER A 156 7.74 -12.10 -7.00
N ILE A 157 9.07 -12.11 -6.80
CA ILE A 157 10.00 -11.29 -7.59
C ILE A 157 9.92 -11.71 -9.06
N PRO A 158 9.55 -10.81 -9.98
CA PRO A 158 9.40 -11.17 -11.37
C PRO A 158 10.77 -11.35 -12.05
N VAL A 159 10.81 -12.25 -13.03
CA VAL A 159 12.02 -12.67 -13.76
C VAL A 159 12.77 -11.48 -14.36
N TRP A 160 12.05 -10.51 -14.94
CA TRP A 160 12.65 -9.31 -15.54
C TRP A 160 13.36 -8.43 -14.50
N LEU A 161 12.89 -8.40 -13.26
CA LEU A 161 13.50 -7.60 -12.19
C LEU A 161 14.80 -8.27 -11.72
N ASN A 162 14.76 -9.58 -11.50
CA ASN A 162 15.95 -10.36 -11.14
C ASN A 162 17.07 -10.25 -12.20
N HIS A 163 16.71 -10.33 -13.48
CA HIS A 163 17.70 -10.21 -14.58
C HIS A 163 18.09 -8.77 -14.91
N GLY A 164 17.17 -7.82 -14.73
CA GLY A 164 17.38 -6.42 -15.12
C GLY A 164 18.16 -5.60 -14.09
N LEU A 165 18.13 -5.99 -12.81
CA LEU A 165 18.90 -5.33 -11.75
C LEU A 165 20.40 -5.39 -12.04
N GLU A 166 21.04 -4.23 -11.96
CA GLU A 166 22.49 -4.09 -12.00
C GLU A 166 23.11 -4.48 -10.65
N GLU A 167 24.41 -4.77 -10.67
CA GLU A 167 25.22 -4.94 -9.46
C GLU A 167 25.15 -3.69 -8.56
N GLY A 168 24.79 -3.86 -7.28
CA GLY A 168 24.53 -2.77 -6.33
C GLY A 168 23.23 -1.99 -6.59
N GLY A 169 22.44 -2.42 -7.56
CA GLY A 169 21.07 -1.94 -7.77
C GLY A 169 20.09 -2.62 -6.83
N PHE A 170 18.95 -1.98 -6.60
CA PHE A 170 17.88 -2.59 -5.81
C PHE A 170 16.49 -2.24 -6.30
N ALA A 171 15.53 -3.06 -5.85
CA ALA A 171 14.11 -2.85 -6.02
C ALA A 171 13.41 -2.73 -4.67
N ILE A 172 12.38 -1.89 -4.58
CA ILE A 172 11.43 -1.88 -3.47
C ILE A 172 10.09 -2.38 -3.99
N ALA A 173 9.55 -3.44 -3.38
CA ALA A 173 8.31 -4.04 -3.84
C ALA A 173 7.46 -4.60 -2.68
N PRO A 174 6.12 -4.41 -2.70
CA PRO A 174 5.19 -5.17 -1.87
C PRO A 174 5.08 -6.60 -2.41
N ILE A 175 5.56 -7.58 -1.65
CA ILE A 175 5.56 -8.99 -2.04
C ILE A 175 4.73 -9.82 -1.05
N GLY A 176 3.82 -10.64 -1.58
CA GLY A 176 2.98 -11.53 -0.80
C GLY A 176 1.61 -11.74 -1.44
N SER A 177 0.67 -12.26 -0.66
CA SER A 177 -0.72 -12.43 -1.09
C SER A 177 -1.45 -11.08 -1.15
N ARG A 178 -2.71 -11.05 -1.61
CA ARG A 178 -3.48 -9.79 -1.67
C ARG A 178 -3.62 -9.11 -0.32
N HIS A 179 -3.70 -9.88 0.76
CA HIS A 179 -3.95 -9.34 2.08
C HIS A 179 -2.70 -9.38 2.96
N ASN A 180 -1.81 -10.36 2.80
CA ASN A 180 -0.59 -10.45 3.58
C ASN A 180 0.66 -10.17 2.74
N GLN A 181 1.15 -8.92 2.80
CA GLN A 181 2.30 -8.46 2.02
C GLN A 181 3.38 -7.87 2.93
N ARG A 182 4.64 -8.11 2.57
CA ARG A 182 5.80 -7.44 3.15
C ARG A 182 6.39 -6.49 2.11
N LEU A 183 6.75 -5.29 2.54
CA LEU A 183 7.51 -4.37 1.72
C LEU A 183 8.98 -4.77 1.78
N LEU A 184 9.52 -5.27 0.68
CA LEU A 184 10.90 -5.75 0.62
C LEU A 184 11.77 -4.80 -0.18
N LYS A 185 12.98 -4.54 0.32
CA LYS A 185 14.10 -4.00 -0.46
C LYS A 185 14.98 -5.18 -0.90
N ILE A 186 15.10 -5.37 -2.21
CA ILE A 186 15.79 -6.49 -2.84
C ILE A 186 17.01 -5.93 -3.56
N GLU A 187 18.19 -6.18 -3.02
CA GLU A 187 19.47 -5.69 -3.55
C GLU A 187 20.22 -6.80 -4.28
N LYS A 188 20.85 -6.47 -5.41
CA LYS A 188 21.68 -7.42 -6.17
C LYS A 188 23.16 -7.27 -5.81
N GLN A 189 23.77 -8.35 -5.34
CA GLN A 189 25.20 -8.43 -5.01
C GLN A 189 25.78 -9.77 -5.48
N ASP A 190 26.88 -9.75 -6.24
CA ASP A 190 27.58 -10.93 -6.76
C ASP A 190 26.65 -11.93 -7.51
N ASP A 191 25.68 -11.41 -8.26
CA ASP A 191 24.61 -12.16 -8.96
C ASP A 191 23.62 -12.91 -8.04
N GLU A 192 23.64 -12.61 -6.73
CA GLU A 192 22.66 -13.05 -5.74
C GLU A 192 21.74 -11.89 -5.33
N LEU A 193 20.52 -12.21 -4.88
CA LEU A 193 19.57 -11.23 -4.35
C LEU A 193 19.52 -11.30 -2.82
N PHE A 194 19.61 -10.14 -2.19
CA PHE A 194 19.53 -9.97 -0.74
C PHE A 194 18.30 -9.17 -0.37
N GLU A 195 17.48 -9.72 0.51
CA GLU A 195 16.22 -9.12 0.94
C GLU A 195 16.37 -8.44 2.30
N THR A 196 15.90 -7.19 2.37
CA THR A 196 15.67 -6.47 3.63
C THR A 196 14.18 -6.21 3.78
N ASP A 197 13.61 -6.70 4.87
CA ASP A 197 12.20 -6.52 5.18
C ASP A 197 11.94 -5.15 5.83
N LEU A 198 11.10 -4.35 5.19
CA LEU A 198 10.74 -2.99 5.60
C LEU A 198 9.38 -2.93 6.34
N GLY A 199 8.71 -4.06 6.56
CA GLY A 199 7.47 -4.15 7.33
C GLY A 199 6.24 -4.60 6.54
N SER A 200 5.14 -4.82 7.27
CA SER A 200 3.85 -5.21 6.68
C SER A 200 3.19 -4.03 5.98
N VAL A 201 2.64 -4.29 4.79
CA VAL A 201 1.92 -3.30 3.98
C VAL A 201 0.71 -3.94 3.31
N VAL A 202 -0.21 -3.12 2.82
CA VAL A 202 -1.30 -3.58 1.96
C VAL A 202 -1.37 -2.67 0.74
N PHE A 203 -0.99 -3.21 -0.41
CA PHE A 203 -1.13 -2.56 -1.70
C PHE A 203 -2.23 -3.25 -2.49
N GLY A 204 -3.00 -2.46 -3.25
CA GLY A 204 -3.88 -3.02 -4.26
C GLY A 204 -3.08 -3.78 -5.33
N PRO A 205 -3.72 -4.71 -6.05
CA PRO A 205 -3.07 -5.44 -7.12
C PRO A 205 -2.57 -4.48 -8.20
N LEU A 206 -1.52 -4.87 -8.90
CA LEU A 206 -0.92 -4.04 -9.94
C LEU A 206 -1.90 -3.81 -11.10
N ASN A 207 -2.54 -4.87 -11.59
CA ASN A 207 -3.53 -4.79 -12.66
C ASN A 207 -4.84 -4.17 -12.13
N ILE A 208 -5.51 -3.39 -12.97
CA ILE A 208 -6.78 -2.75 -12.61
C ILE A 208 -7.97 -3.71 -12.68
N ALA A 209 -7.93 -4.69 -13.58
CA ALA A 209 -8.96 -5.73 -13.64
C ALA A 209 -9.09 -6.47 -12.28
N ASP A 210 -7.96 -6.66 -11.61
CA ASP A 210 -7.89 -7.34 -10.33
C ASP A 210 -8.39 -6.50 -9.14
N SER A 211 -8.64 -5.19 -9.36
CA SER A 211 -9.08 -4.24 -8.32
C SER A 211 -10.60 -4.08 -8.20
N VAL A 212 -11.37 -4.79 -9.03
CA VAL A 212 -12.83 -4.87 -8.88
C VAL A 212 -13.12 -5.55 -7.54
N ILE A 213 -14.06 -4.99 -6.77
CA ILE A 213 -14.45 -5.53 -5.46
C ILE A 213 -15.24 -6.82 -5.72
N GLU A 214 -14.56 -7.96 -5.60
CA GLU A 214 -15.17 -9.28 -5.56
C GLU A 214 -15.28 -9.75 -4.10
N THR A 215 -16.26 -10.60 -3.80
CA THR A 215 -16.31 -11.25 -2.50
C THR A 215 -15.04 -12.11 -2.33
N PRO A 216 -14.24 -11.91 -1.26
CA PRO A 216 -12.97 -12.62 -1.10
C PRO A 216 -13.20 -14.13 -1.02
N SER A 217 -12.25 -14.89 -1.57
CA SER A 217 -12.16 -16.34 -1.39
C SER A 217 -12.02 -16.72 0.09
N PRO A 218 -12.28 -17.99 0.47
CA PRO A 218 -12.08 -18.44 1.84
C PRO A 218 -10.68 -18.18 2.38
N VAL A 219 -9.66 -18.36 1.55
CA VAL A 219 -8.25 -18.11 1.90
C VAL A 219 -8.02 -16.62 2.15
N GLU A 220 -8.47 -15.76 1.24
CA GLU A 220 -8.36 -14.31 1.39
C GLU A 220 -9.10 -13.79 2.63
N MET A 221 -10.29 -14.35 2.91
CA MET A 221 -11.06 -14.01 4.10
C MET A 221 -10.32 -14.42 5.38
N ALA A 222 -9.65 -15.58 5.37
CA ALA A 222 -8.83 -16.03 6.50
C ALA A 222 -7.65 -15.06 6.74
N GLU A 223 -6.97 -14.62 5.69
CA GLU A 223 -5.86 -13.65 5.78
C GLU A 223 -6.32 -12.28 6.29
N LEU A 224 -7.51 -11.82 5.88
CA LEU A 224 -8.11 -10.58 6.39
C LEU A 224 -8.39 -10.68 7.89
N ILE A 225 -8.94 -11.81 8.35
CA ILE A 225 -9.21 -12.03 9.77
C ILE A 225 -7.91 -12.09 10.56
N GLU A 226 -6.87 -12.77 10.08
CA GLU A 226 -5.56 -12.81 10.74
C GLU A 226 -4.97 -11.41 10.93
N GLN A 227 -5.05 -10.54 9.92
CA GLN A 227 -4.61 -9.14 10.07
C GLN A 227 -5.42 -8.36 11.11
N VAL A 228 -6.74 -8.56 11.15
CA VAL A 228 -7.57 -7.92 12.18
C VAL A 228 -7.16 -8.41 13.57
N ILE A 229 -6.86 -9.71 13.73
CA ILE A 229 -6.33 -10.25 14.99
C ILE A 229 -5.01 -9.56 15.36
N GLU A 230 -4.05 -9.48 14.44
CA GLU A 230 -2.75 -8.85 14.68
C GLU A 230 -2.91 -7.39 15.09
N LEU A 231 -3.70 -6.62 14.35
CA LEU A 231 -3.95 -5.22 14.63
C LEU A 231 -4.62 -5.01 16.01
N MET A 232 -5.61 -5.84 16.36
CA MET A 232 -6.25 -5.75 17.66
C MET A 232 -5.32 -6.18 18.80
N ASN A 233 -4.48 -7.18 18.55
CA ASN A 233 -3.51 -7.68 19.52
C ASN A 233 -2.43 -6.64 19.82
N ASP A 234 -1.90 -5.99 18.79
CA ASP A 234 -0.87 -4.95 18.92
C ASP A 234 -1.43 -3.71 19.63
N ALA A 235 -2.71 -3.40 19.41
CA ALA A 235 -3.42 -2.34 20.12
C ALA A 235 -3.86 -2.73 21.55
N GLY A 236 -3.69 -3.99 21.96
CA GLY A 236 -4.16 -4.50 23.26
C GLY A 236 -5.68 -4.50 23.42
N LEU A 237 -6.42 -4.57 22.30
CA LEU A 237 -7.88 -4.43 22.22
C LEU A 237 -8.63 -5.76 22.13
N ILE A 238 -7.94 -6.90 22.08
CA ILE A 238 -8.57 -8.23 21.96
C ILE A 238 -8.19 -9.14 23.13
N GLU A 239 -9.21 -9.82 23.68
CA GLU A 239 -9.02 -10.83 24.71
C GLU A 239 -8.59 -12.18 24.12
N ASN A 240 -7.89 -13.00 24.91
CA ASN A 240 -7.39 -14.31 24.46
C ASN A 240 -8.51 -15.25 23.98
N GLU A 241 -9.69 -15.19 24.58
CA GLU A 241 -10.82 -16.02 24.17
C GLU A 241 -11.31 -15.66 22.77
N ASP A 242 -11.48 -14.37 22.48
CA ASP A 242 -11.88 -13.87 21.16
C ASP A 242 -10.81 -14.13 20.11
N LYS A 243 -9.54 -13.95 20.46
CA LYS A 243 -8.40 -14.28 19.60
C LYS A 243 -8.42 -15.75 19.18
N ASN A 244 -8.66 -16.67 20.12
CA ASN A 244 -8.75 -18.10 19.82
C ASN A 244 -9.93 -18.40 18.89
N ARG A 245 -11.10 -17.78 19.11
CA ARG A 245 -12.27 -17.96 18.24
C ARG A 245 -12.03 -17.45 16.82
N LEU A 246 -11.31 -16.33 16.66
CA LEU A 246 -10.91 -15.83 15.34
C LEU A 246 -9.94 -16.81 14.66
N TYR A 247 -8.96 -17.37 15.38
CA TYR A 247 -8.08 -18.39 14.81
C TYR A 247 -8.80 -19.70 14.45
N ASP A 248 -9.80 -20.11 15.23
CA ASP A 248 -10.65 -21.26 14.87
C ASP A 248 -11.40 -21.00 13.56
N LEU A 249 -11.96 -19.79 13.39
CA LEU A 249 -12.60 -19.38 12.14
C LEU A 249 -11.62 -19.38 10.96
N VAL A 250 -10.40 -18.85 11.16
CA VAL A 250 -9.32 -18.89 10.15
C VAL A 250 -9.00 -20.34 9.75
N ALA A 251 -8.88 -21.25 10.72
CA ALA A 251 -8.58 -22.66 10.47
C ALA A 251 -9.71 -23.36 9.70
N GLU A 252 -10.97 -23.02 9.98
CA GLU A 252 -12.13 -23.55 9.25
C GLU A 252 -12.25 -22.98 7.84
N LEU A 253 -11.97 -21.68 7.65
CA LEU A 253 -11.93 -21.05 6.33
C LEU A 253 -10.88 -21.70 5.41
N ARG A 254 -9.70 -22.01 5.94
CA ARG A 254 -8.63 -22.72 5.21
C ARG A 254 -8.94 -24.19 4.90
N GLN A 255 -10.02 -24.75 5.44
CA GLN A 255 -10.49 -26.10 5.09
C GLN A 255 -11.54 -26.09 3.99
N LEU A 256 -12.08 -24.92 3.63
CA LEU A 256 -12.98 -24.80 2.49
C LEU A 256 -12.21 -24.96 1.17
N PRO A 257 -12.85 -25.43 0.10
CA PRO A 257 -12.21 -25.49 -1.22
C PRO A 257 -11.80 -24.11 -1.72
N ASP A 258 -10.60 -24.03 -2.29
CA ASP A 258 -10.05 -22.78 -2.85
C ASP A 258 -10.73 -22.37 -4.18
N ASP A 259 -11.37 -23.32 -4.86
CA ASP A 259 -12.01 -23.16 -6.18
C ASP A 259 -13.52 -22.88 -6.10
N LEU A 260 -14.01 -22.40 -4.95
CA LEU A 260 -15.41 -22.00 -4.81
C LEU A 260 -15.72 -20.81 -5.74
N PRO A 261 -16.81 -20.87 -6.52
CA PRO A 261 -17.24 -19.72 -7.31
C PRO A 261 -17.66 -18.57 -6.40
N PRO A 262 -17.49 -17.31 -6.83
CA PRO A 262 -17.97 -16.16 -6.08
C PRO A 262 -19.46 -16.33 -5.70
N PRO A 263 -19.88 -15.96 -4.48
CA PRO A 263 -21.29 -16.12 -4.06
C PRO A 263 -22.29 -15.47 -5.02
N GLU A 264 -21.90 -14.39 -5.69
CA GLU A 264 -22.70 -13.67 -6.68
C GLU A 264 -22.99 -14.50 -7.95
N GLU A 265 -22.17 -15.50 -8.24
CA GLU A 265 -22.34 -16.42 -9.37
C GLU A 265 -23.22 -17.64 -9.02
N MET A 266 -23.55 -17.84 -7.74
CA MET A 266 -24.45 -18.91 -7.30
C MET A 266 -25.92 -18.49 -7.42
N ASP A 267 -26.79 -19.44 -7.78
CA ASP A 267 -28.25 -19.25 -7.78
C ASP A 267 -28.78 -18.83 -6.40
N GLU A 268 -28.15 -19.34 -5.33
CA GLU A 268 -28.47 -19.02 -3.93
C GLU A 268 -27.18 -18.64 -3.17
N PRO A 269 -26.80 -17.35 -3.10
CA PRO A 269 -25.57 -16.90 -2.44
C PRO A 269 -25.50 -17.27 -0.95
N GLY A 270 -26.64 -17.38 -0.28
CA GLY A 270 -26.73 -17.79 1.13
C GLY A 270 -26.36 -19.26 1.37
N GLU A 271 -26.35 -20.09 0.32
CA GLU A 271 -25.94 -21.49 0.39
C GLU A 271 -24.43 -21.68 0.21
N HIS A 272 -23.71 -20.61 -0.15
CA HIS A 272 -22.26 -20.63 -0.31
C HIS A 272 -21.57 -21.08 0.99
N PRO A 273 -20.66 -22.08 0.96
CA PRO A 273 -20.06 -22.66 2.16
C PRO A 273 -19.39 -21.65 3.09
N MET A 274 -18.68 -20.67 2.52
CA MET A 274 -18.07 -19.58 3.28
C MET A 274 -19.12 -18.68 3.93
N MET A 275 -20.22 -18.36 3.22
CA MET A 275 -21.28 -17.49 3.76
C MET A 275 -22.00 -18.18 4.91
N LYS A 276 -22.25 -19.48 4.79
CA LYS A 276 -22.81 -20.30 5.88
C LYS A 276 -21.89 -20.34 7.10
N LEU A 277 -20.59 -20.54 6.87
CA LEU A 277 -19.59 -20.53 7.95
C LEU A 277 -19.57 -19.16 8.65
N MET A 278 -19.52 -18.07 7.89
CA MET A 278 -19.53 -16.71 8.42
C MET A 278 -20.82 -16.38 9.16
N LEU A 279 -21.98 -16.85 8.70
CA LEU A 279 -23.25 -16.68 9.41
C LEU A 279 -23.29 -17.49 10.72
N GLN A 280 -22.86 -18.75 10.66
CA GLN A 280 -22.81 -19.64 11.83
C GLN A 280 -21.87 -19.11 12.92
N LYS A 281 -20.73 -18.53 12.51
CA LYS A 281 -19.72 -17.97 13.39
C LYS A 281 -19.91 -16.46 13.60
N GLY A 282 -20.86 -15.82 12.95
CA GLY A 282 -21.06 -14.37 12.98
C GLY A 282 -21.85 -13.88 14.20
N GLU A 283 -22.60 -14.77 14.88
CA GLU A 283 -23.45 -14.38 16.02
C GLU A 283 -22.66 -13.76 17.17
N TRP A 284 -21.43 -14.24 17.44
CA TRP A 284 -20.60 -13.66 18.48
C TRP A 284 -19.94 -12.37 17.99
N PHE A 285 -19.47 -12.28 16.73
CA PHE A 285 -18.77 -11.14 16.11
C PHE A 285 -19.39 -9.75 16.36
N VAL A 286 -20.69 -9.66 16.63
CA VAL A 286 -21.39 -8.44 17.04
C VAL A 286 -20.72 -7.78 18.26
N HIS A 287 -20.14 -8.55 19.18
CA HIS A 287 -19.47 -7.99 20.36
C HIS A 287 -18.09 -7.40 20.04
N LEU A 288 -17.47 -7.77 18.92
CA LEU A 288 -16.27 -7.12 18.38
C LEU A 288 -16.62 -5.85 17.62
N TRP A 289 -17.88 -5.64 17.20
CA TRP A 289 -18.29 -4.48 16.42
C TRP A 289 -17.95 -3.13 17.09
N PRO A 290 -18.12 -2.93 18.40
CA PRO A 290 -17.68 -1.70 19.08
C PRO A 290 -16.16 -1.51 19.04
N ILE A 291 -15.38 -2.60 19.09
CA ILE A 291 -13.91 -2.57 19.01
C ILE A 291 -13.49 -2.22 17.59
N ILE A 292 -14.11 -2.86 16.58
CA ILE A 292 -13.91 -2.58 15.16
C ILE A 292 -14.30 -1.13 14.85
N GLN A 293 -15.46 -0.65 15.32
CA GLN A 293 -15.86 0.75 15.21
C GLN A 293 -14.86 1.67 15.89
N SER A 294 -14.44 1.37 17.12
CA SER A 294 -13.44 2.16 17.84
C SER A 294 -12.09 2.16 17.11
N MET A 295 -11.70 1.09 16.41
CA MET A 295 -10.47 1.07 15.60
C MET A 295 -10.64 1.81 14.27
N MET A 296 -11.81 1.74 13.64
CA MET A 296 -12.12 2.54 12.45
C MET A 296 -12.20 4.03 12.80
N GLU A 297 -12.81 4.36 13.93
CA GLU A 297 -12.92 5.69 14.51
C GLU A 297 -11.61 6.17 15.10
N ASN A 298 -10.78 5.33 15.71
CA ASN A 298 -9.42 5.69 16.13
C ASN A 298 -8.46 5.72 14.95
N ARG A 299 -8.71 5.07 13.81
CA ARG A 299 -8.02 5.44 12.56
C ARG A 299 -8.53 6.79 12.00
N ILE A 300 -9.72 7.23 12.43
CA ILE A 300 -10.26 8.57 12.15
C ILE A 300 -9.80 9.60 13.19
N ALA A 301 -9.51 9.21 14.43
CA ALA A 301 -9.24 10.07 15.59
C ALA A 301 -7.79 9.99 16.11
N SER A 302 -7.02 8.93 15.84
CA SER A 302 -5.58 8.89 16.14
C SER A 302 -4.75 9.73 15.17
N TYR A 303 -5.39 10.39 14.21
CA TYR A 303 -4.82 11.51 13.45
C TYR A 303 -5.26 12.89 13.97
N ASP A 304 -6.12 12.94 15.00
CA ASP A 304 -6.50 14.17 15.70
C ASP A 304 -6.28 14.01 17.20
N SER A 305 -5.14 14.56 17.65
CA SER A 305 -4.69 14.71 19.05
C SER A 305 -4.10 13.49 19.76
N SER A 306 -2.88 13.72 20.24
CA SER A 306 -2.24 13.00 21.33
C SER A 306 -3.01 13.25 22.62
N GLU A 307 -3.55 12.20 23.22
CA GLU A 307 -3.79 12.21 24.66
C GLU A 307 -2.82 11.25 25.32
N ASN A 308 -1.82 11.84 25.98
CA ASN A 308 -1.15 11.19 27.07
C ASN A 308 -1.00 12.22 28.21
N PHE A 309 -1.42 11.80 29.41
CA PHE A 309 -1.16 12.33 30.75
C PHE A 309 -2.11 13.35 31.41
N ASN A 310 -2.76 12.88 32.49
CA ASN A 310 -2.59 13.32 33.89
C ASN A 310 -3.48 12.42 34.78
N ASP A 311 -3.18 12.01 36.01
CA ASP A 311 -2.14 12.37 36.99
C ASP A 311 -2.12 11.30 38.12
N GLU A 312 -1.12 11.40 39.01
CA GLU A 312 -1.03 10.92 40.40
C GLU A 312 0.02 9.84 40.77
N ASN A 313 1.15 10.38 41.28
CA ASN A 313 1.82 10.07 42.55
C ASN A 313 2.51 8.71 42.78
N HIS A 314 3.85 8.74 42.92
CA HIS A 314 4.49 8.79 44.25
C HIS A 314 6.02 8.99 44.21
N SER A 315 6.43 10.13 44.77
CA SER A 315 7.58 10.42 45.66
C SER A 315 8.74 9.43 45.84
N ASP A 316 9.94 10.03 45.76
CA ASP A 316 11.16 9.86 46.59
C ASP A 316 11.86 8.49 46.68
N PHE A 317 13.13 8.43 46.26
CA PHE A 317 14.29 8.68 47.15
C PHE A 317 15.64 8.58 46.40
N VAL A 318 16.43 9.64 46.59
CA VAL A 318 17.89 9.85 46.37
C VAL A 318 18.69 8.96 47.37
N PRO A 319 20.00 8.66 47.20
CA PRO A 319 21.04 9.44 46.49
C PRO A 319 21.78 8.80 45.33
#